data_AF-A0AAV8VV25-F1
#
_entry.id   AF-A0AAV8VV25-F1
#
_cell.length_a   1.000
_cell.length_b   1.000
_cell.length_c   1.000
_cell.angle_alpha   90.00
_cell.angle_beta   90.00
_cell.angle_gamma   90.00
#
_symmetry.space_group_name_H-M   'P 1'
#
loop_
_entity.id
_entity.type
_entity.pdbx_description
1 polymer ?
#
loop_
_entity_poly.entity_id
_entity_poly.type
_entity_poly.pdbx_seq_one_letter_code
_entity_poly.pdbx_strand_id
1 'polypeptide(L)'
;MKAKILERNQIEEFLKKAPDVEYLQVKVALILGVAGACRCNELTFLDIRDVQDKDTKTNISRSFTVMEEAFSVNAVEMCRKYISLRPKAAGRRFFLRYVDGKCTT
;
A
#
# COMPACT_ATOMS: atom_id res chain seq x y z
N MET A 1 15.85 5.01 23.00
CA MET A 1 15.37 3.74 22.39
C MET A 1 15.74 3.77 20.92
N LYS A 2 16.57 2.84 20.41
CA LYS A 2 16.78 2.70 18.96
C LYS A 2 15.67 1.80 18.41
N ALA A 3 15.04 2.21 17.33
CA ALA A 3 14.12 1.32 16.60
C ALA A 3 14.92 0.12 16.07
N LYS A 4 14.32 -1.08 16.14
CA LYS A 4 14.88 -2.25 15.46
C LYS A 4 14.67 -2.10 13.96
N ILE A 5 15.66 -2.50 13.18
CA ILE A 5 15.53 -2.57 11.73
C ILE A 5 14.59 -3.73 11.41
N LEU A 6 13.58 -3.47 10.57
CA LEU A 6 12.69 -4.50 10.07
C LEU A 6 13.40 -5.24 8.92
N GLU A 7 13.61 -6.53 9.08
CA GLU A 7 14.37 -7.34 8.12
C GLU A 7 13.50 -7.83 6.95
N ARG A 8 14.14 -8.19 5.84
CA ARG A 8 13.45 -8.64 4.62
C ARG A 8 12.61 -9.91 4.84
N ASN A 9 13.15 -10.89 5.56
CA ASN A 9 12.43 -12.10 5.96
C ASN A 9 11.17 -11.79 6.78
N GLN A 10 11.22 -10.82 7.69
CA GLN A 10 10.08 -10.39 8.50
C GLN A 10 9.01 -9.70 7.65
N ILE A 11 9.43 -8.85 6.69
CA ILE A 11 8.53 -8.25 5.71
C ILE A 11 7.83 -9.34 4.89
N GLU A 12 8.59 -10.29 4.35
CA GLU A 12 8.05 -11.37 3.52
C GLU A 12 7.12 -12.29 4.32
N GLU A 13 7.49 -12.64 5.55
CA GLU A 13 6.65 -13.44 6.45
C GLU A 13 5.34 -12.71 6.77
N PHE A 14 5.40 -11.42 7.10
CA PHE A 14 4.21 -10.63 7.36
C PHE A 14 3.30 -10.55 6.13
N LEU A 15 3.85 -10.25 4.96
CA LEU A 15 3.08 -10.14 3.72
C LEU A 15 2.38 -11.46 3.37
N LYS A 16 3.04 -12.60 3.60
CA LYS A 16 2.50 -13.95 3.31
C LYS A 16 1.51 -14.46 4.35
N LYS A 17 1.83 -14.34 5.64
CA LYS A 17 1.13 -15.06 6.71
C LYS A 17 0.07 -14.23 7.45
N ALA A 18 0.24 -12.91 7.54
CA ALA A 18 -0.72 -12.09 8.28
C ALA A 18 -2.09 -12.09 7.58
N PRO A 19 -3.21 -12.20 8.30
CA PRO A 19 -4.52 -12.30 7.68
C PRO A 19 -4.94 -10.96 7.08
N ASP A 20 -5.41 -10.99 5.83
CA ASP A 20 -5.82 -9.77 5.13
C ASP A 20 -7.01 -9.07 5.78
N VAL A 21 -7.90 -9.82 6.44
CA VAL A 21 -9.06 -9.28 7.16
C VAL A 21 -8.68 -8.23 8.21
N GLU A 22 -7.47 -8.32 8.76
CA GLU A 22 -6.93 -7.39 9.75
C GLU A 22 -5.86 -6.47 9.14
N TYR A 23 -5.01 -7.02 8.27
CA TYR A 23 -3.74 -6.37 7.91
C TYR A 23 -3.63 -5.91 6.46
N LEU A 24 -4.65 -6.08 5.60
CA LEU A 24 -4.56 -5.72 4.18
C LEU A 24 -4.11 -4.26 3.99
N GLN A 25 -4.68 -3.32 4.75
CA GLN A 25 -4.28 -1.91 4.70
C GLN A 25 -2.80 -1.72 5.05
N VAL A 26 -2.34 -2.37 6.11
CA VAL A 26 -0.96 -2.26 6.61
C VAL A 26 0.02 -2.89 5.63
N LYS A 27 -0.34 -4.02 5.01
CA LYS A 27 0.45 -4.67 3.96
C LYS A 27 0.63 -3.74 2.75
N VAL A 28 -0.45 -3.10 2.30
CA VAL A 28 -0.37 -2.13 1.18
C VAL A 28 0.47 -0.91 1.58
N ALA A 29 0.31 -0.39 2.80
CA ALA A 29 1.14 0.70 3.31
C ALA A 29 2.63 0.34 3.37
N LEU A 30 2.96 -0.89 3.79
CA LEU A 30 4.33 -1.40 3.81
C LEU A 30 4.90 -1.49 2.40
N ILE A 31 4.16 -2.05 1.45
CA ILE A 31 4.56 -2.18 0.04
C ILE A 31 4.86 -0.80 -0.54
N LEU A 32 3.93 0.15 -0.43
CA LEU A 32 4.11 1.49 -0.98
C LEU A 32 5.22 2.27 -0.27
N GLY A 33 5.32 2.12 1.06
CA GLY A 33 6.39 2.73 1.86
C GLY A 33 7.78 2.25 1.46
N VAL A 34 7.95 0.94 1.27
CA VAL A 34 9.23 0.34 0.86
C VAL A 34 9.55 0.63 -0.60
N ALA A 35 8.60 0.43 -1.52
CA ALA A 35 8.83 0.60 -2.95
C ALA A 35 9.00 2.08 -3.35
N GLY A 36 8.24 2.97 -2.73
CA GLY A 36 8.27 4.41 -3.01
C GLY A 36 9.23 5.20 -2.12
N ALA A 37 9.84 4.55 -1.12
CA ALA A 37 10.56 5.21 -0.03
C ALA A 37 9.73 6.33 0.64
N CYS A 38 8.40 6.12 0.73
CA CYS A 38 7.47 7.13 1.22
C CYS A 38 7.60 7.32 2.74
N ARG A 39 7.70 8.57 3.17
CA ARG A 39 7.60 8.97 4.57
C ARG A 39 6.16 8.80 5.09
N CYS A 40 6.00 8.77 6.41
CA CYS A 40 4.69 8.60 7.04
C CYS A 40 3.67 9.66 6.61
N ASN A 41 4.08 10.93 6.46
CA ASN A 41 3.22 11.99 5.98
C ASN A 41 2.82 11.80 4.50
N GLU A 42 3.76 11.38 3.65
CA GLU A 42 3.49 11.07 2.23
C GLU A 42 2.48 9.93 2.10
N LEU A 43 2.61 8.86 2.88
CA LEU A 43 1.62 7.79 2.94
C LEU A 43 0.26 8.29 3.46
N THR A 44 0.26 9.12 4.50
CA THR A 44 -0.98 9.64 5.11
C THR A 44 -1.78 10.52 4.15
N PHE A 45 -1.10 11.30 3.31
CA PHE A 45 -1.71 12.24 2.37
C PHE A 45 -1.77 11.74 0.94
N LEU A 46 -1.39 10.49 0.67
CA LEU A 46 -1.45 9.88 -0.66
C LEU A 46 -2.87 9.98 -1.23
N ASP A 47 -3.03 10.52 -2.44
CA ASP A 47 -4.33 10.60 -3.11
C ASP A 47 -4.61 9.26 -3.83
N ILE A 48 -5.87 8.83 -3.83
CA ILE A 48 -6.31 7.65 -4.57
C ILE A 48 -5.96 7.72 -6.05
N ARG A 49 -5.90 8.93 -6.62
CA ARG A 49 -5.54 9.18 -8.01
C ARG A 49 -4.04 9.09 -8.28
N ASP A 50 -3.21 9.14 -7.24
CA ASP A 50 -1.76 8.99 -7.39
C ASP A 50 -1.34 7.52 -7.54
N VAL A 51 -2.24 6.59 -7.20
CA VAL A 51 -2.04 5.14 -7.37
C VAL A 51 -2.75 4.69 -8.66
N GLN A 52 -1.97 4.61 -9.74
CA GLN A 52 -2.46 4.21 -11.07
C GLN A 52 -1.72 2.98 -11.57
N ASP A 53 -2.43 2.10 -12.27
CA ASP A 53 -1.78 1.15 -13.17
C ASP A 53 -1.13 1.95 -14.29
N LYS A 54 0.17 1.73 -14.52
CA LYS A 54 0.98 2.56 -15.42
C LYS A 54 0.35 2.65 -16.82
N ASP A 55 -0.06 3.86 -17.20
CA ASP A 55 -0.13 4.28 -18.60
C ASP A 55 1.06 5.23 -18.84
N THR A 56 1.96 4.87 -19.77
CA THR A 56 3.34 5.39 -19.89
C THR A 56 3.47 6.84 -20.38
N LYS A 57 2.43 7.66 -20.27
CA LYS A 57 2.32 8.95 -20.97
C LYS A 57 2.26 10.20 -20.09
N THR A 58 2.28 10.12 -18.77
CA THR A 58 2.11 11.32 -17.92
C THR A 58 3.42 11.76 -17.27
N ASN A 59 3.73 13.04 -17.46
CA ASN A 59 5.01 13.67 -17.19
C ASN A 59 4.92 14.53 -15.91
N ILE A 60 4.54 13.96 -14.76
CA ILE A 60 4.49 14.68 -13.47
C ILE A 60 4.80 13.78 -12.25
N SER A 61 5.55 14.34 -11.30
CA SER A 61 5.85 13.90 -9.91
C SER A 61 6.60 12.58 -9.78
N ARG A 62 7.21 12.33 -8.61
CA ARG A 62 7.96 11.11 -8.29
C ARG A 62 7.06 9.89 -8.53
N SER A 63 7.22 9.26 -9.67
CA SER A 63 6.61 7.97 -9.96
C SER A 63 7.54 6.90 -9.42
N PHE A 64 7.02 6.05 -8.54
CA PHE A 64 7.70 4.81 -8.18
C PHE A 64 6.91 3.65 -8.78
N THR A 65 7.63 2.66 -9.26
CA THR A 65 7.02 1.45 -9.83
C THR A 65 7.14 0.36 -8.79
N VAL A 66 6.00 -0.16 -8.36
CA VAL A 66 5.97 -1.36 -7.55
C VAL A 66 6.20 -2.55 -8.50
N MET A 67 7.44 -3.03 -8.56
CA MET A 67 7.78 -4.19 -9.39
C MET A 67 7.25 -5.47 -8.74
N GLU A 68 6.67 -6.38 -9.52
CA GLU A 68 6.16 -7.66 -9.01
C GLU A 68 7.24 -8.49 -8.31
N GLU A 69 8.48 -8.38 -8.76
CA GLU A 69 9.64 -9.12 -8.24
C GLU A 69 10.18 -8.57 -6.91
N ALA A 70 9.76 -7.36 -6.50
CA ALA A 70 10.30 -6.69 -5.31
C ALA A 70 9.79 -7.31 -4.00
N PHE A 71 8.65 -7.98 -4.03
CA PHE A 71 8.00 -8.57 -2.87
C PHE A 71 7.64 -10.02 -3.14
N SER A 72 7.50 -10.80 -2.07
CA SER A 72 7.08 -12.20 -2.19
C SER A 72 5.58 -12.41 -2.48
N VAL A 73 4.85 -11.33 -2.77
CA VAL A 73 3.42 -11.28 -3.09
C VAL A 73 3.22 -10.38 -4.31
N ASN A 74 2.13 -10.58 -5.06
CA ASN A 74 1.77 -9.66 -6.15
C ASN A 74 1.32 -8.32 -5.57
N ALA A 75 2.23 -7.37 -5.55
CA ALA A 75 2.02 -6.09 -4.92
C ALA A 75 0.97 -5.21 -5.64
N VAL A 76 0.84 -5.36 -6.96
CA VAL A 76 -0.21 -4.71 -7.77
C VAL A 76 -1.58 -5.26 -7.40
N GLU A 77 -1.71 -6.58 -7.29
CA GLU A 77 -2.96 -7.24 -6.89
C GLU A 77 -3.38 -6.83 -5.47
N MET A 78 -2.43 -6.71 -4.54
CA MET A 78 -2.69 -6.23 -3.18
C MET A 78 -3.25 -4.81 -3.17
N CYS A 79 -2.66 -3.91 -3.96
CA CYS A 79 -3.18 -2.54 -4.13
C CYS A 79 -4.60 -2.56 -4.73
N ARG A 80 -4.83 -3.33 -5.81
CA ARG A 80 -6.15 -3.45 -6.45
C ARG A 80 -7.20 -4.02 -5.50
N LYS A 81 -6.85 -5.04 -4.71
CA LYS A 81 -7.72 -5.63 -3.68
C LYS A 81 -8.10 -4.61 -2.61
N TYR A 82 -7.17 -3.78 -2.17
CA TYR A 82 -7.50 -2.71 -1.23
C TYR A 82 -8.41 -1.63 -1.84
N ILE A 83 -8.10 -1.21 -3.08
CA ILE A 83 -8.90 -0.21 -3.81
C ILE A 83 -10.35 -0.69 -4.01
N SER A 84 -10.56 -1.96 -4.34
CA SER A 84 -11.91 -2.51 -4.58
C SER A 84 -12.78 -2.52 -3.32
N LEU A 85 -12.17 -2.55 -2.13
CA LEU A 85 -12.87 -2.48 -0.83
C LEU A 85 -13.20 -1.05 -0.40
N ARG A 86 -12.65 -0.02 -1.06
CA ARG A 86 -12.93 1.39 -0.70
C ARG A 86 -14.35 1.77 -1.11
N PRO A 87 -15.16 2.37 -0.22
CA PRO A 87 -16.44 2.94 -0.59
C PRO A 87 -16.29 4.05 -1.63
N LYS A 88 -17.14 4.08 -2.66
CA LYS A 88 -17.11 5.12 -3.70
C LYS A 88 -17.36 6.54 -3.14
N ALA A 89 -18.14 6.64 -2.06
CA ALA A 89 -18.42 7.90 -1.39
C ALA A 89 -17.28 8.40 -0.49
N ALA A 90 -16.21 7.61 -0.30
CA ALA A 90 -15.10 8.01 0.55
C ALA A 90 -14.29 9.14 -0.08
N GLY A 91 -13.61 9.92 0.76
CA GLY A 91 -12.76 11.01 0.34
C GLY A 91 -11.55 10.58 -0.49
N ARG A 92 -10.71 11.56 -0.86
CA ARG A 92 -9.58 11.36 -1.77
C ARG A 92 -8.38 10.63 -1.17
N ARG A 93 -8.27 10.57 0.17
CA ARG A 93 -7.15 9.89 0.84
C ARG A 93 -7.13 8.41 0.49
N PHE A 94 -6.01 7.92 -0.05
CA PHE A 94 -5.85 6.53 -0.44
C PHE A 94 -6.16 5.59 0.73
N PHE A 95 -5.50 5.80 1.87
CA PHE A 95 -5.73 5.01 3.08
C PHE A 95 -6.94 5.51 3.88
N LEU A 96 -7.88 4.60 4.12
CA LEU A 96 -9.04 4.73 5.01
C LEU A 96 -8.91 3.77 6.19
N ARG A 97 -9.64 3.99 7.28
CA ARG A 97 -9.66 3.05 8.40
C ARG A 97 -10.10 1.67 7.93
N TYR A 98 -9.32 0.64 8.20
CA TYR A 98 -9.60 -0.74 7.81
C TYR A 98 -9.92 -1.61 9.03
N VAL A 99 -11.10 -2.20 9.06
CA VAL A 99 -11.55 -3.09 10.13
C VAL A 99 -12.40 -4.20 9.55
N ASP A 100 -12.15 -5.43 10.02
CA ASP A 100 -12.93 -6.62 9.69
C ASP A 100 -13.14 -6.80 8.18
N GLY A 101 -12.03 -6.72 7.43
CA GLY A 101 -12.05 -6.92 5.99
C GLY A 101 -12.52 -5.72 5.17
N LYS A 102 -12.88 -4.59 5.79
CA LYS A 102 -13.57 -3.48 5.11
C LYS A 102 -12.94 -2.11 5.36
N CYS A 103 -12.96 -1.27 4.33
CA CYS A 103 -12.65 0.14 4.44
C CYS A 103 -13.85 0.91 5.00
N THR A 104 -13.61 1.70 6.05
CA THR A 104 -14.60 2.50 6.77
C THR A 104 -14.21 3.98 6.70
N THR A 105 -15.21 4.84 6.51
CA THR A 105 -15.10 6.31 6.57
C THR A 105 -15.29 6.82 7.99
#